data_AF-A0A5Z8XQC3-F1
#
_entry.id   AF-A0A5Z8XQC3-F1
#
_cell.length_a   1.000
_cell.length_b   1.000
_cell.length_c   1.000
_cell.angle_alpha   90.00
_cell.angle_beta   90.00
_cell.angle_gamma   90.00
#
_symmetry.space_group_name_H-M   'P 1'
#
loop_
_entity.id
_entity.type
_entity.pdbx_description
1 polymer ?
#
loop_
_entity_poly.entity_id
_entity_poly.type
_entity_poly.pdbx_seq_one_letter_code
_entity_poly.pdbx_strand_id
1 'polypeptide(L)'
;MSYFKVWDWDKKLRTMLRFVKLGDIFCFKLDGDRYCFGRIISKIITGHVAELFDYMSAAPEITEKKINKVKRIYSPIVIDTYGLFDKKVYKDGDWRVICHQSNFSPIDVENVYFTYGLESLCKRVDV
;
A
#
# COMPACT_ATOMS: atom_id res chain seq x y z
N MET A 1 1.26 -19.85 8.30
CA MET A 1 0.51 -18.85 9.10
C MET A 1 1.06 -17.47 8.77
N SER A 2 0.19 -16.49 8.51
CA SER A 2 0.63 -15.09 8.35
C SER A 2 0.84 -14.48 9.73
N TYR A 3 1.93 -13.74 9.89
CA TYR A 3 2.22 -12.97 11.10
C TYR A 3 2.22 -11.49 10.76
N PHE A 4 1.64 -10.67 11.63
CA PHE A 4 1.63 -9.23 11.48
C PHE A 4 2.71 -8.62 12.37
N LYS A 5 3.61 -7.86 11.76
CA LYS A 5 4.59 -7.06 12.48
C LYS A 5 4.13 -5.60 12.44
N VAL A 6 3.48 -5.16 13.52
CA VAL A 6 3.02 -3.77 13.67
C VAL A 6 4.16 -2.89 14.19
N TRP A 7 4.23 -1.66 13.69
CA TRP A 7 5.16 -0.63 14.10
C TRP A 7 4.38 0.62 14.49
N ASP A 8 4.85 1.32 15.51
CA ASP A 8 4.33 2.63 15.86
C ASP A 8 4.53 3.61 14.70
N TRP A 9 3.60 4.55 14.54
CA TRP A 9 3.63 5.56 13.48
C TRP A 9 4.99 6.29 13.39
N ASP A 10 5.59 6.60 14.54
CA ASP A 10 6.84 7.36 14.62
C ASP A 10 8.10 6.50 14.54
N LYS A 11 7.97 5.17 14.59
CA LYS A 11 9.11 4.25 14.52
C LYS A 11 9.80 4.29 13.16
N LYS A 12 9.04 4.49 12.09
CA LYS A 12 9.54 4.44 10.71
C LYS A 12 9.01 5.60 9.88
N LEU A 13 9.59 6.77 10.11
CA LEU A 13 9.26 8.00 9.37
C LEU A 13 9.40 7.83 7.84
N ARG A 14 10.37 7.02 7.39
CA ARG A 14 10.68 6.76 5.97
C ARG A 14 10.85 5.27 5.72
N THR A 15 10.35 4.79 4.57
CA THR A 15 10.69 3.47 4.04
C THR A 15 11.40 3.64 2.71
N MET A 16 12.68 3.27 2.64
CA MET A 16 13.40 3.29 1.36
C MET A 16 12.75 2.32 0.38
N LEU A 17 12.75 2.67 -0.92
CA LEU A 17 12.04 1.92 -1.95
C LEU A 17 12.42 0.44 -1.98
N ARG A 18 13.72 0.13 -1.80
CA ARG A 18 14.24 -1.25 -1.76
C ARG A 18 13.71 -2.10 -0.60
N PHE A 19 13.09 -1.48 0.40
CA PHE A 19 12.53 -2.16 1.58
C PHE A 19 11.00 -2.26 1.53
N VAL A 20 10.34 -1.69 0.54
CA VAL A 20 8.91 -1.88 0.29
C VAL A 20 8.69 -3.31 -0.22
N LYS A 21 7.74 -4.02 0.37
CA LYS A 21 7.46 -5.43 0.09
C LYS A 21 5.97 -5.69 -0.05
N LEU A 22 5.63 -6.77 -0.75
CA LEU A 22 4.27 -7.31 -0.74
C LEU A 22 3.86 -7.62 0.70
N GLY A 23 2.61 -7.27 1.04
CA GLY A 23 2.08 -7.40 2.40
C GLY A 23 2.44 -6.24 3.33
N ASP A 24 3.23 -5.25 2.89
CA ASP A 24 3.40 -4.01 3.65
C ASP A 24 2.07 -3.26 3.70
N ILE A 25 1.65 -2.92 4.90
CA ILE A 25 0.45 -2.13 5.18
C ILE A 25 0.91 -0.73 5.53
N PHE A 26 0.40 0.23 4.79
CA PHE A 26 0.68 1.63 4.97
C PHE A 26 -0.52 2.38 5.53
N CYS A 27 -0.23 3.47 6.21
CA CYS A 27 -1.18 4.45 6.70
C CYS A 27 -0.81 5.81 6.12
N PHE A 28 -1.83 6.60 5.78
CA PHE A 28 -1.65 7.97 5.35
C PHE A 28 -2.71 8.89 5.91
N LYS A 29 -2.32 10.12 6.18
CA LYS A 29 -3.22 11.17 6.63
C LYS A 29 -3.99 11.74 5.45
N LEU A 30 -5.32 11.72 5.52
CA LEU A 30 -6.20 12.30 4.51
C LEU A 30 -6.38 13.81 4.76
N ASP A 31 -6.86 14.16 5.94
CA ASP A 31 -6.94 15.52 6.48
C ASP A 31 -7.26 15.47 7.99
N GLY A 32 -7.25 16.61 8.69
CA GLY A 32 -7.67 16.69 10.10
C GLY A 32 -7.00 15.63 10.98
N ASP A 33 -7.78 14.72 11.56
CA ASP A 33 -7.30 13.51 12.24
C ASP A 33 -7.76 12.22 11.54
N ARG A 34 -8.05 12.29 10.24
CA ARG A 34 -8.52 11.16 9.44
C ARG A 34 -7.35 10.44 8.80
N TYR A 35 -7.15 9.18 9.20
CA TYR A 35 -6.14 8.29 8.68
C TYR A 35 -6.77 7.18 7.85
N CYS A 36 -6.20 6.95 6.67
CA CYS A 36 -6.57 5.89 5.74
C CYS A 36 -5.46 4.86 5.65
N PHE A 37 -5.80 3.68 5.14
CA PHE A 37 -4.89 2.54 5.13
C PHE A 37 -4.95 1.80 3.80
N GLY A 38 -3.86 1.15 3.46
CA GLY A 38 -3.79 0.27 2.31
C GLY A 38 -2.66 -0.75 2.45
N ARG A 39 -2.57 -1.63 1.47
CA ARG A 39 -1.57 -2.71 1.44
C ARG A 39 -0.91 -2.79 0.07
N ILE A 40 0.40 -3.01 0.06
CA ILE A 40 1.17 -3.31 -1.13
C ILE A 40 0.86 -4.74 -1.53
N ILE A 41 0.38 -4.93 -2.75
CA ILE A 41 -0.06 -6.23 -3.25
C ILE A 41 0.79 -6.79 -4.37
N SER A 42 1.45 -5.92 -5.14
CA SER A 42 2.36 -6.34 -6.21
C SER A 42 3.41 -5.26 -6.50
N LYS A 43 4.45 -5.65 -7.23
CA LYS A 43 5.52 -4.75 -7.68
C LYS A 43 5.54 -4.73 -9.20
N ILE A 44 5.54 -3.53 -9.76
CA ILE A 44 5.65 -3.31 -11.22
C ILE A 44 6.87 -2.43 -11.52
N ILE A 45 7.19 -2.24 -12.81
CA ILE A 45 8.40 -1.53 -13.20
C ILE A 45 8.41 -0.05 -12.76
N THR A 46 7.25 0.59 -12.69
CA THR A 46 7.09 2.01 -12.35
C THR A 46 6.78 2.28 -10.88
N GLY A 47 6.62 1.25 -10.05
CA GLY A 47 6.21 1.42 -8.66
C GLY A 47 5.62 0.17 -8.04
N HIS A 48 4.59 0.35 -7.22
CA HIS A 48 3.89 -0.77 -6.61
C HIS A 48 2.40 -0.66 -6.87
N VAL A 49 1.75 -1.81 -6.92
CA VAL A 49 0.30 -1.91 -6.91
C VAL A 49 -0.15 -2.01 -5.47
N ALA A 50 -1.13 -1.21 -5.10
CA ALA A 50 -1.70 -1.16 -3.77
C ALA A 50 -3.21 -1.34 -3.82
N GLU A 51 -3.75 -1.87 -2.74
CA GLU A 51 -5.17 -1.80 -2.43
C GLU A 51 -5.41 -0.82 -1.29
N LEU A 52 -6.56 -0.15 -1.31
CA LEU A 52 -7.01 0.75 -0.25
C LEU A 52 -8.13 0.09 0.54
N PHE A 53 -8.03 0.16 1.86
CA PHE A 53 -8.98 -0.44 2.78
C PHE A 53 -10.20 0.45 2.99
N ASP A 54 -11.38 -0.13 3.12
CA ASP A 54 -12.66 0.51 3.48
C ASP A 54 -12.74 0.97 4.94
N TYR A 55 -11.58 1.33 5.52
CA TYR A 55 -11.44 1.69 6.91
C TYR A 55 -10.70 3.01 7.08
N MET A 56 -11.26 3.84 7.95
CA MET A 56 -10.68 5.09 8.40
C MET A 56 -10.57 5.09 9.92
N SER A 57 -9.55 5.77 10.44
CA SER A 57 -9.28 5.88 11.87
C SER A 57 -9.00 7.32 12.25
N ALA A 58 -9.29 7.67 13.52
CA ALA A 58 -8.91 8.95 14.13
C ALA A 58 -7.42 8.98 14.54
N ALA A 59 -6.74 7.83 14.49
CA ALA A 59 -5.35 7.65 14.85
C ALA A 59 -4.63 6.80 13.79
N PRO A 60 -3.29 6.92 13.63
CA PRO A 60 -2.50 6.19 12.63
C PRO A 60 -2.27 4.71 13.00
N GLU A 61 -3.33 4.02 13.42
CA GLU A 61 -3.28 2.69 14.01
C GLU A 61 -4.34 1.78 13.41
N ILE A 62 -3.96 0.53 13.17
CA ILE A 62 -4.85 -0.53 12.69
C ILE A 62 -4.49 -1.86 13.36
N THR A 63 -5.49 -2.62 13.79
CA THR A 63 -5.30 -3.91 14.47
C THR A 63 -5.35 -5.07 13.48
N GLU A 64 -4.72 -6.19 13.81
CA GLU A 64 -4.79 -7.42 13.01
C GLU A 64 -6.23 -7.88 12.76
N LYS A 65 -7.07 -7.82 13.81
CA LYS A 65 -8.50 -8.14 13.72
C LYS A 65 -9.23 -7.26 12.71
N LYS A 66 -8.81 -5.99 12.56
CA LYS A 66 -9.35 -5.07 11.57
C LYS A 66 -8.82 -5.39 10.17
N ILE A 67 -7.51 -5.59 10.01
CA ILE A 67 -6.88 -5.96 8.73
C ILE A 67 -7.52 -7.21 8.12
N ASN A 68 -7.90 -8.20 8.94
CA ASN A 68 -8.55 -9.42 8.45
C ASN A 68 -10.03 -9.25 8.05
N LYS A 69 -10.64 -8.08 8.31
CA LYS A 69 -12.06 -7.81 8.05
C LYS A 69 -12.29 -6.70 7.02
N VAL A 70 -11.31 -5.84 6.79
CA VAL A 70 -11.42 -4.76 5.81
C VAL A 70 -11.56 -5.31 4.41
N LYS A 71 -12.31 -4.57 3.58
CA LYS A 71 -12.46 -4.83 2.16
C LYS A 71 -11.68 -3.81 1.36
N ARG A 72 -11.33 -4.18 0.15
CA ARG A 72 -10.78 -3.27 -0.85
C ARG A 72 -11.89 -2.34 -1.35
N ILE A 73 -11.67 -1.01 -1.36
CA ILE A 73 -12.70 -0.03 -1.80
C ILE A 73 -12.88 -0.03 -3.32
N TYR A 74 -11.77 -0.02 -4.07
CA TYR A 74 -11.75 0.09 -5.53
C TYR A 74 -10.76 -0.91 -6.14
N SER A 75 -10.77 -1.04 -7.47
CA SER A 75 -9.73 -1.82 -8.16
C SER A 75 -8.32 -1.39 -7.71
N PRO A 76 -7.36 -2.33 -7.62
CA PRO A 76 -6.00 -2.00 -7.23
C PRO A 76 -5.42 -0.86 -8.06
N ILE A 77 -4.62 -0.01 -7.41
CA ILE A 77 -4.06 1.20 -8.01
C ILE A 77 -2.54 1.12 -8.03
N VAL A 78 -1.93 1.75 -9.04
CA VAL A 78 -0.49 1.98 -9.06
C VAL A 78 -0.18 3.20 -8.21
N ILE A 79 0.77 3.07 -7.29
CA ILE A 79 1.25 4.18 -6.45
C ILE A 79 2.75 4.42 -6.63
N ASP A 80 3.13 5.71 -6.64
CA ASP A 80 4.52 6.15 -6.62
C ASP A 80 5.11 5.99 -5.21
N THR A 81 5.49 4.76 -4.87
CA THR A 81 6.11 4.46 -3.58
C THR A 81 7.45 5.17 -3.35
N TYR A 82 8.12 5.60 -4.42
CA TYR A 82 9.37 6.34 -4.29
C TYR A 82 9.10 7.74 -3.75
N GLY A 83 8.17 8.48 -4.36
CA GLY A 83 7.75 9.78 -3.87
C GLY A 83 7.02 9.71 -2.52
N LEU A 84 6.14 8.72 -2.32
CA LEU A 84 5.29 8.60 -1.13
C LEU A 84 6.05 8.13 0.12
N PHE A 85 6.90 7.10 0.02
CA PHE A 85 7.53 6.49 1.21
C PHE A 85 9.02 6.83 1.38
N ASP A 86 9.75 6.99 0.27
CA ASP A 86 11.21 7.12 0.29
C ASP A 86 11.65 8.58 0.29
N LYS A 87 11.30 9.32 -0.76
CA LYS A 87 11.70 10.73 -0.94
C LYS A 87 10.78 11.72 -0.25
N LYS A 88 9.56 11.32 0.10
CA LYS A 88 8.56 12.18 0.78
C LYS A 88 8.36 13.52 0.04
N VAL A 89 8.21 13.45 -1.28
CA VAL A 89 8.13 14.65 -2.13
C VAL A 89 6.77 15.35 -2.02
N TYR A 90 5.73 14.63 -1.61
CA TYR A 90 4.38 15.14 -1.41
C TYR A 90 4.23 15.67 0.02
N LYS A 91 4.14 17.00 0.16
CA LYS A 91 4.16 17.68 1.47
C LYS A 91 2.83 17.59 2.24
N ASP A 92 1.72 17.47 1.53
CA ASP A 92 0.37 17.55 2.10
C ASP A 92 -0.20 16.20 2.53
N GLY A 93 0.60 15.13 2.49
CA GLY A 93 0.18 13.80 2.93
C GLY A 93 1.38 12.97 3.39
N ASP A 94 1.41 12.61 4.67
CA ASP A 94 2.44 11.73 5.20
C ASP A 94 1.99 10.28 5.08
N TRP A 95 2.71 9.51 4.27
CA TRP A 95 2.46 8.09 4.02
C TRP A 95 3.54 7.25 4.68
N ARG A 96 3.18 6.33 5.58
CA ARG A 96 4.15 5.49 6.30
C ARG A 96 3.74 4.03 6.27
N VAL A 97 4.72 3.14 6.14
CA VAL A 97 4.52 1.70 6.33
C VAL A 97 4.50 1.43 7.84
N ILE A 98 3.36 0.97 8.36
CA ILE A 98 3.10 0.79 9.79
C ILE A 98 2.89 -0.67 10.19
N CYS A 99 2.71 -1.56 9.22
CA CYS A 99 2.63 -2.99 9.49
C CYS A 99 3.16 -3.79 8.31
N HIS A 100 3.63 -5.01 8.56
CA HIS A 100 3.95 -5.97 7.51
C HIS A 100 3.28 -7.30 7.81
N GLN A 101 2.55 -7.83 6.83
CA GLN A 101 1.97 -9.16 6.86
C GLN A 101 2.91 -10.14 6.14
N SER A 102 3.47 -11.09 6.89
CA SER A 102 4.30 -12.14 6.30
C SER A 102 3.46 -13.16 5.52
N ASN A 103 4.06 -13.70 4.44
CA ASN A 103 3.42 -14.68 3.55
C ASN A 103 2.08 -14.18 2.99
N PHE A 104 1.97 -12.88 2.75
CA PHE A 104 0.80 -12.30 2.11
C PHE A 104 0.77 -12.68 0.62
N SER A 105 -0.40 -13.16 0.18
CA SER A 105 -0.73 -13.30 -1.23
C SER A 105 -1.99 -12.49 -1.51
N PRO A 106 -2.02 -11.70 -2.59
CA PRO A 106 -3.23 -11.00 -2.99
C PRO A 106 -4.34 -11.97 -3.37
N ILE A 107 -5.57 -11.57 -3.06
CA ILE A 107 -6.81 -12.27 -3.43
C ILE A 107 -7.61 -11.38 -4.38
N ASP A 108 -8.43 -11.99 -5.23
CA ASP A 108 -9.30 -11.31 -6.19
C ASP A 108 -8.51 -10.35 -7.10
N VAL A 109 -7.42 -10.86 -7.68
CA VAL A 109 -6.54 -10.12 -8.61
C VAL A 109 -6.26 -10.87 -9.92
N GLU A 110 -6.85 -12.05 -10.13
CA GLU A 110 -6.57 -12.95 -11.25
C GLU A 110 -6.86 -12.30 -12.62
N ASN A 111 -7.79 -11.34 -12.64
CA ASN A 111 -8.18 -10.59 -13.84
C ASN A 111 -7.74 -9.11 -13.79
N VAL A 112 -6.87 -8.75 -12.84
CA VAL A 112 -6.33 -7.40 -12.73
C VAL A 112 -4.97 -7.35 -13.39
N TYR A 113 -4.84 -6.48 -14.38
CA TYR A 113 -3.58 -6.24 -15.08
C TYR A 113 -3.46 -4.76 -15.45
N PHE A 114 -2.22 -4.33 -15.62
CA PHE A 114 -1.91 -3.01 -16.14
C PHE A 114 -1.28 -3.15 -17.52
N THR A 115 -1.50 -2.14 -18.37
CA THR A 115 -0.81 -2.03 -19.66
C THR A 115 0.03 -0.75 -19.66
N TYR A 116 1.26 -0.86 -20.13
CA TYR A 116 2.15 0.31 -20.29
C TYR A 116 2.97 0.20 -21.57
N GLY A 117 3.20 1.35 -22.21
CA GLY A 117 3.88 1.45 -23.49
C GLY A 117 3.21 2.51 -24.36
N LEU A 118 3.65 2.59 -25.61
CA LEU A 118 3.08 3.48 -26.61
C LEU A 118 2.42 2.64 -27.69
N GLU A 119 1.14 2.94 -27.95
CA GLU A 119 0.35 2.34 -29.04
C GLU A 119 0.44 0.80 -29.07
N SER A 120 0.96 0.23 -30.16
CA SER A 120 1.10 -1.20 -30.40
C SER A 120 2.18 -1.89 -29.54
N LEU A 121 3.00 -1.12 -28.82
CA LEU A 121 4.08 -1.63 -27.95
C LEU A 121 3.65 -1.76 -26.48
N CYS A 122 2.36 -1.59 -26.18
CA CYS A 122 1.82 -1.79 -24.84
C CYS A 122 2.07 -3.22 -24.34
N LYS A 123 2.72 -3.33 -23.19
CA LYS A 123 2.95 -4.59 -22.47
C LYS A 123 1.93 -4.76 -21.37
N ARG A 124 1.32 -5.94 -21.30
CA ARG A 124 0.49 -6.37 -20.17
C ARG A 124 1.39 -6.85 -19.03
N VAL A 125 1.09 -6.41 -17.81
CA VAL A 125 1.66 -6.93 -16.58
C VAL A 125 0.51 -7.25 -15.63
N ASP A 126 0.39 -8.53 -15.32
CA ASP A 126 -0.55 -9.04 -14.33
C ASP A 126 -0.10 -8.61 -12.92
N VAL A 127 -1.08 -8.39 -12.05
CA VAL A 127 -0.85 -8.03 -10.65
C VAL A 127 -0.42 -9.24 -9.85
#